data_AF-L9XRA3-F1
#
_entry.id   AF-L9XRA3-F1
#
_cell.length_a   1.000
_cell.length_b   1.000
_cell.length_c   1.000
_cell.angle_alpha   90.00
_cell.angle_beta   90.00
_cell.angle_gamma   90.00
#
_symmetry.space_group_name_H-M   'P 1'
#
loop_
_entity.id
_entity.type
_entity.pdbx_description
1 polymer ?
#
loop_
_entity_poly.entity_id
_entity_poly.type
_entity_poly.pdbx_seq_one_letter_code
_entity_poly.pdbx_strand_id
1 'polypeptide(L)'
;MTGALPRLEGVLELYAAAVDRYGTDRFTAAQARRELPVDASSRLLELAVAYGLLEFDGDGDAYAVRIEPDAPIEEWRSSAIERAERLRTAAIDRTDGNGRAEDGVETLTRGSRRFASVAVGDDPSLEPVVERLAALPLEEFAGVVLRSPGEGASAVQRLADRLCEPSITDETGLEGRFRKEATDVVGADKNDLEFRLFLERT
;
A
#
# COMPACT_ATOMS: atom_id res chain seq x y z
N MET A 1 -5.94 19.14 -24.61
CA MET A 1 -5.08 19.64 -23.53
C MET A 1 -3.81 18.80 -23.56
N THR A 2 -2.68 19.39 -23.95
CA THR A 2 -1.37 18.74 -23.78
C THR A 2 -1.09 18.69 -22.27
N GLY A 3 -1.28 17.52 -21.67
CA GLY A 3 -1.07 17.31 -20.23
C GLY A 3 0.40 17.44 -19.90
N ALA A 4 0.83 18.64 -19.52
CA ALA A 4 2.19 18.87 -19.04
C ALA A 4 2.36 18.24 -17.66
N LEU A 5 3.46 17.50 -17.47
CA LEU A 5 3.79 16.90 -16.18
C LEU A 5 4.11 18.00 -15.15
N PRO A 6 3.50 17.98 -13.96
CA PRO A 6 3.73 19.00 -12.93
C PRO A 6 5.21 19.19 -12.56
N ARG A 7 5.76 20.39 -12.77
CA ARG A 7 7.15 20.75 -12.40
C ARG A 7 8.22 19.85 -13.02
N LEU A 8 7.98 19.32 -14.22
CA LEU A 8 8.92 18.43 -14.92
C LEU A 8 10.35 18.97 -14.96
N GLU A 9 10.54 20.25 -15.31
CA GLU A 9 11.87 20.86 -15.41
C GLU A 9 12.65 20.78 -14.08
N GLY A 10 12.01 21.16 -12.97
CA GLY A 10 12.65 21.08 -11.65
C GLY A 10 12.92 19.64 -11.21
N VAL A 11 12.11 18.68 -11.63
CA VAL A 11 12.35 17.26 -11.38
C VAL A 11 13.55 16.74 -12.18
N LEU A 12 13.69 17.16 -13.45
CA LEU A 12 14.83 16.79 -14.29
C LEU A 12 16.13 17.42 -13.80
N GLU A 13 16.09 18.68 -13.34
CA GLU A 13 17.24 19.34 -12.69
C GLU A 13 17.68 18.61 -11.41
N LEU A 14 16.71 18.24 -10.56
CA LEU A 14 16.97 17.43 -9.36
C LEU A 14 17.58 16.08 -9.69
N TYR A 15 17.02 15.38 -10.67
CA TYR A 15 17.52 14.08 -11.12
C TYR A 15 18.95 14.19 -11.66
N ALA A 16 19.23 15.15 -12.55
CA ALA A 16 20.57 15.36 -13.09
C ALA A 16 21.60 15.66 -11.98
N ALA A 17 21.24 16.51 -11.01
CA ALA A 17 22.09 16.80 -9.87
C ALA A 17 22.32 15.58 -8.97
N ALA A 18 21.30 14.74 -8.76
CA ALA A 18 21.42 13.52 -7.98
C ALA A 18 22.32 12.48 -8.67
N VAL A 19 22.18 12.31 -9.99
CA VAL A 19 23.05 11.42 -10.79
C VAL A 19 24.50 11.87 -10.70
N ASP A 20 24.78 13.16 -10.91
CA ASP A 20 26.14 13.70 -10.85
C ASP A 20 26.77 13.54 -9.46
N ARG A 21 25.97 13.74 -8.41
CA ARG A 21 26.46 13.73 -7.03
C ARG A 21 26.60 12.33 -6.42
N TYR A 22 25.62 11.46 -6.67
CA TYR A 22 25.45 10.19 -5.98
C TYR A 22 25.53 8.98 -6.92
N GLY A 23 25.36 9.16 -8.24
CA GLY A 23 25.23 8.03 -9.17
C GLY A 23 24.09 7.11 -8.72
N THR A 24 24.40 5.83 -8.51
CA THR A 24 23.46 4.82 -7.99
C THR A 24 23.46 4.70 -6.47
N ASP A 25 24.31 5.44 -5.75
CA ASP A 25 24.39 5.38 -4.30
C ASP A 25 23.14 5.97 -3.64
N ARG A 26 22.80 5.44 -2.46
CA ARG A 26 21.65 5.91 -1.67
C ARG A 26 21.96 7.25 -0.99
N PHE A 27 20.94 8.11 -0.93
CA PHE A 27 21.00 9.40 -0.26
C PHE A 27 19.67 9.74 0.44
N THR A 28 19.73 10.47 1.55
CA THR A 28 18.54 10.94 2.27
C THR A 28 18.07 12.30 1.76
N ALA A 29 16.81 12.67 2.04
CA ALA A 29 16.31 14.02 1.74
C ALA A 29 17.14 15.13 2.42
N ALA A 30 17.67 14.87 3.62
CA ALA A 30 18.55 15.79 4.33
C ALA A 30 19.90 15.99 3.60
N GLN A 31 20.49 14.91 3.08
CA GLN A 31 21.71 14.99 2.28
C GLN A 31 21.46 15.73 0.97
N ALA A 32 20.39 15.41 0.26
CA ALA A 32 20.04 16.08 -1.00
C ALA A 32 19.92 17.60 -0.82
N ARG A 33 19.20 18.06 0.22
CA ARG A 33 19.05 19.49 0.52
C ARG A 33 20.34 20.21 0.88
N ARG A 34 21.31 19.48 1.42
CA ARG A 34 22.60 20.04 1.85
C ARG A 34 23.62 20.06 0.71
N GLU A 35 23.59 19.05 -0.15
CA GLU A 35 24.70 18.77 -1.07
C GLU A 35 24.36 19.02 -2.53
N LEU A 36 23.07 19.03 -2.91
CA LEU A 36 22.68 19.34 -4.28
C LEU A 36 22.57 20.85 -4.49
N PRO A 37 23.00 21.35 -5.66
CA PRO A 37 22.93 22.78 -6.00
C PRO A 37 21.51 23.26 -6.38
N VAL A 38 20.50 22.40 -6.25
CA VAL A 38 19.11 22.63 -6.70
C VAL A 38 18.13 22.41 -5.54
N ASP A 39 16.90 22.89 -5.68
CA ASP A 39 15.85 22.68 -4.68
C ASP A 39 15.50 21.18 -4.56
N ALA A 40 15.95 20.55 -3.47
CA ALA A 40 15.56 19.20 -3.09
C ALA A 40 14.40 19.21 -2.08
N SER A 41 13.36 20.00 -2.36
CA SER A 41 12.13 19.99 -1.56
C SER A 41 11.47 18.61 -1.59
N SER A 42 10.82 18.22 -0.49
CA SER A 42 10.14 16.91 -0.36
C SER A 42 9.19 16.65 -1.53
N ARG A 43 8.47 17.69 -1.98
CA ARG A 43 7.57 17.61 -3.13
C ARG A 43 8.28 17.26 -4.44
N LEU A 44 9.48 17.78 -4.69
CA LEU A 44 10.22 17.46 -5.91
C LEU A 44 10.80 16.04 -5.87
N LEU A 45 11.26 15.58 -4.70
CA LEU A 45 11.69 14.20 -4.47
C LEU A 45 10.53 13.23 -4.68
N GLU A 46 9.36 13.50 -4.09
CA GLU A 46 8.14 12.72 -4.28
C GLU A 46 7.72 12.66 -5.75
N LEU A 47 7.79 13.79 -6.49
CA LEU A 47 7.49 13.82 -7.92
C LEU A 47 8.52 13.04 -8.75
N ALA A 48 9.81 13.12 -8.42
CA ALA A 48 10.85 12.33 -9.08
C ALA A 48 10.64 10.82 -8.88
N VAL A 49 10.20 10.41 -7.69
CA VAL A 49 9.76 9.03 -7.41
C VAL A 49 8.48 8.68 -8.17
N ALA A 50 7.51 9.61 -8.24
CA ALA A 50 6.28 9.40 -9.00
C ALA A 50 6.58 9.19 -10.51
N TYR A 51 7.54 9.92 -11.06
CA TYR A 51 7.97 9.81 -12.47
C TYR A 51 8.88 8.61 -12.73
N GLY A 52 9.32 7.90 -11.69
CA GLY A 52 10.17 6.72 -11.82
C GLY A 52 11.64 7.04 -12.11
N LEU A 53 12.07 8.27 -11.86
CA LEU A 53 13.47 8.68 -11.97
C LEU A 53 14.27 8.31 -10.72
N LEU A 54 13.62 8.42 -9.57
CA LEU A 54 14.14 7.99 -8.28
C LEU A 54 13.30 6.84 -7.72
N GLU A 55 13.89 6.09 -6.82
CA GLU A 55 13.18 5.21 -5.91
C GLU A 55 13.34 5.68 -4.46
N PHE A 56 12.37 5.31 -3.62
CA PHE A 56 12.38 5.59 -2.20
C PHE A 56 12.30 4.29 -1.43
N ASP A 57 13.29 4.07 -0.57
CA ASP A 57 13.35 2.98 0.40
C ASP A 57 12.80 3.51 1.72
N GLY A 58 11.59 3.07 2.07
CA GLY A 58 10.91 3.48 3.30
C GLY A 58 11.71 3.11 4.56
N ASP A 59 12.54 2.08 4.46
CA ASP A 59 13.48 1.70 5.50
C ASP A 59 14.71 2.61 5.45
N GLY A 60 14.70 3.62 6.31
CA GLY A 60 15.83 4.55 6.47
C GLY A 60 15.70 5.89 5.74
N ASP A 61 14.51 6.21 5.20
CA ASP A 61 14.22 7.49 4.53
C ASP A 61 15.23 7.81 3.41
N ALA A 62 15.55 6.80 2.61
CA ALA A 62 16.60 6.85 1.60
C ALA A 62 16.03 6.86 0.18
N TYR A 63 16.68 7.60 -0.69
CA TYR A 63 16.40 7.74 -2.11
C TYR A 63 17.58 7.17 -2.90
N ALA A 64 17.31 6.66 -4.10
CA ALA A 64 18.35 6.29 -5.05
C ALA A 64 17.91 6.63 -6.48
N VAL A 65 18.88 6.85 -7.35
CA VAL A 65 18.63 6.94 -8.80
C VAL A 65 18.20 5.56 -9.28
N ARG A 66 17.01 5.49 -9.89
CA ARG A 66 16.43 4.22 -10.36
C ARG A 66 17.01 3.79 -11.71
N ILE A 67 17.32 4.75 -12.56
CA ILE A 67 17.85 4.51 -13.90
C ILE A 67 18.87 5.57 -14.26
N GLU A 68 20.00 5.18 -14.85
CA GLU A 68 21.03 6.11 -15.30
C GLU A 68 20.63 6.81 -16.61
N PRO A 69 21.08 8.05 -16.86
CA PRO A 69 20.67 8.83 -18.03
C PRO A 69 21.14 8.23 -19.36
N ASP A 70 22.22 7.44 -19.35
CA ASP A 70 22.78 6.74 -20.50
C ASP A 70 22.33 5.27 -20.61
N ALA A 71 21.47 4.82 -19.70
CA ALA A 71 20.87 3.50 -19.77
C ALA A 71 20.12 3.30 -21.11
N PRO A 72 20.12 2.08 -21.67
CA PRO A 72 19.42 1.78 -22.91
C PRO A 72 17.93 2.13 -22.84
N ILE A 73 17.35 2.53 -23.99
CA ILE A 73 15.93 2.94 -24.05
C ILE A 73 14.98 1.81 -23.62
N GLU A 74 15.38 0.56 -23.79
CA GLU A 74 14.65 -0.62 -23.34
C GLU A 74 14.50 -0.67 -21.82
N GLU A 75 15.53 -0.25 -21.08
CA GLU A 75 15.51 -0.18 -19.61
C GLU A 75 14.59 0.93 -19.13
N TRP A 76 14.65 2.09 -19.78
CA TRP A 76 13.72 3.21 -19.55
C TRP A 76 12.27 2.78 -19.77
N ARG A 77 11.99 2.06 -20.86
CA ARG A 77 10.66 1.53 -21.16
C ARG A 77 10.21 0.51 -20.12
N SER A 78 11.09 -0.43 -19.75
CA SER A 78 10.78 -1.45 -18.75
C SER A 78 10.42 -0.81 -17.41
N SER A 79 11.22 0.15 -16.94
CA SER A 79 10.96 0.89 -15.69
C SER A 79 9.64 1.66 -15.74
N ALA A 80 9.34 2.33 -16.86
CA ALA A 80 8.09 3.06 -17.04
C ALA A 80 6.86 2.13 -17.06
N ILE A 81 6.95 0.96 -17.70
CA ILE A 81 5.88 -0.05 -17.74
C ILE A 81 5.61 -0.58 -16.35
N GLU A 82 6.65 -1.03 -15.61
CA GLU A 82 6.49 -1.54 -14.25
C GLU A 82 5.85 -0.50 -13.31
N ARG A 83 6.21 0.78 -13.46
CA ARG A 83 5.60 1.88 -12.72
C ARG A 83 4.13 2.06 -13.08
N ALA A 84 3.81 2.06 -14.38
CA ALA A 84 2.44 2.19 -14.87
C ALA A 84 1.56 1.01 -14.41
N GLU A 85 2.12 -0.21 -14.38
CA GLU A 85 1.44 -1.40 -13.86
C GLU A 85 1.15 -1.27 -12.37
N ARG A 86 2.13 -0.86 -11.55
CA ARG A 86 1.89 -0.60 -10.12
C ARG A 86 0.83 0.46 -9.87
N LEU A 87 0.85 1.56 -10.64
CA LEU A 87 -0.18 2.60 -10.55
C LEU A 87 -1.55 2.08 -11.00
N ARG A 88 -1.59 1.27 -12.05
CA ARG A 88 -2.82 0.63 -12.54
C ARG A 88 -3.38 -0.31 -11.47
N THR A 89 -2.56 -1.18 -10.87
CA THR A 89 -2.98 -2.08 -9.79
C THR A 89 -3.50 -1.28 -8.60
N ALA A 90 -2.76 -0.28 -8.11
CA ALA A 90 -3.23 0.56 -7.00
C ALA A 90 -4.51 1.33 -7.33
N ALA A 91 -4.68 1.77 -8.58
CA ALA A 91 -5.92 2.40 -9.03
C ALA A 91 -7.08 1.40 -9.10
N ILE A 92 -6.83 0.20 -9.62
CA ILE A 92 -7.78 -0.92 -9.67
C ILE A 92 -8.17 -1.32 -8.25
N ASP A 93 -7.25 -1.55 -7.32
CA ASP A 93 -7.56 -1.85 -5.93
C ASP A 93 -8.46 -0.78 -5.30
N ARG A 94 -8.22 0.49 -5.67
CA ARG A 94 -9.01 1.62 -5.18
C ARG A 94 -10.36 1.76 -5.89
N THR A 95 -10.52 1.28 -7.11
CA THR A 95 -11.77 1.33 -7.89
C THR A 95 -12.60 0.07 -7.78
N ASP A 96 -11.99 -1.10 -7.66
CA ASP A 96 -12.62 -2.42 -7.48
C ASP A 96 -12.99 -2.66 -6.01
N GLY A 97 -12.41 -1.85 -5.10
CA GLY A 97 -13.01 -1.53 -3.79
C GLY A 97 -14.36 -0.79 -3.87
N ASN A 98 -14.97 -0.60 -5.06
CA ASN A 98 -16.37 -0.16 -5.22
C ASN A 98 -17.39 -1.26 -4.91
N GLY A 99 -17.32 -1.76 -3.68
CA GLY A 99 -18.51 -1.92 -2.86
C GLY A 99 -18.67 -0.71 -1.94
N ARG A 100 -18.55 0.52 -2.46
CA ARG A 100 -18.93 1.74 -1.72
C ARG A 100 -20.44 1.74 -1.55
N ALA A 101 -20.90 1.08 -0.49
CA ALA A 101 -22.16 1.43 0.15
C ALA A 101 -22.01 2.86 0.71
N GLU A 102 -23.12 3.59 0.75
CA GLU A 102 -23.19 5.04 0.98
C GLU A 102 -22.65 5.52 2.35
N ASP A 103 -22.12 4.63 3.20
CA ASP A 103 -21.60 4.90 4.56
C ASP A 103 -20.07 4.68 4.74
N GLY A 104 -19.30 4.51 3.67
CA GLY A 104 -17.82 4.53 3.75
C GLY A 104 -17.16 3.27 4.32
N VAL A 105 -17.94 2.27 4.72
CA VAL A 105 -17.45 0.93 5.10
C VAL A 105 -17.48 0.02 3.88
N GLU A 106 -16.33 -0.51 3.49
CA GLU A 106 -16.28 -1.52 2.43
C GLU A 106 -16.83 -2.85 2.94
N THR A 107 -17.69 -3.51 2.17
CA THR A 107 -18.38 -4.74 2.61
C THR A 107 -18.18 -5.88 1.62
N LEU A 108 -18.02 -7.10 2.14
CA LEU A 108 -18.02 -8.32 1.34
C LEU A 108 -19.14 -9.26 1.78
N THR A 109 -19.73 -9.95 0.82
CA THR A 109 -20.80 -10.92 1.08
C THR A 109 -20.26 -12.33 0.90
N ARG A 110 -20.54 -13.20 1.88
CA ARG A 110 -20.29 -14.65 1.80
C ARG A 110 -21.59 -15.39 2.08
N GLY A 111 -22.14 -16.03 1.05
CA GLY A 111 -23.50 -16.59 1.11
C GLY A 111 -24.52 -15.46 1.27
N SER A 112 -25.33 -15.49 2.34
CA SER A 112 -26.29 -14.43 2.68
C SER A 112 -25.79 -13.47 3.77
N ARG A 113 -24.56 -13.65 4.27
CA ARG A 113 -23.98 -12.86 5.37
C ARG A 113 -23.08 -11.76 4.83
N ARG A 114 -23.17 -10.56 5.41
CA ARG A 114 -22.33 -9.40 5.09
C ARG A 114 -21.23 -9.26 6.15
N PHE A 115 -20.03 -8.97 5.68
CA PHE A 115 -18.84 -8.77 6.50
C PHE A 115 -18.25 -7.40 6.20
N ALA A 116 -17.80 -6.69 7.23
CA ALA A 116 -17.04 -5.46 7.05
C ALA A 116 -15.62 -5.81 6.61
N SER A 117 -15.12 -5.11 5.59
CA SER A 117 -13.84 -5.40 4.96
C SER A 117 -12.72 -4.57 5.55
N VAL A 118 -11.63 -5.23 5.93
CA VAL A 118 -10.43 -4.60 6.48
C VAL A 118 -9.21 -5.08 5.71
N ALA A 119 -8.59 -4.16 4.96
CA ALA A 119 -7.32 -4.43 4.31
C ALA A 119 -6.19 -4.49 5.35
N VAL A 120 -5.31 -5.48 5.21
CA VAL A 120 -4.07 -5.65 5.97
C VAL A 120 -2.92 -5.28 5.05
N GLY A 121 -2.17 -4.24 5.42
CA GLY A 121 -1.03 -3.75 4.64
C GLY A 121 0.24 -4.56 4.89
N ASP A 122 1.34 -4.08 4.29
CA ASP A 122 2.66 -4.74 4.34
C ASP A 122 3.28 -4.77 5.74
N ASP A 123 2.86 -3.87 6.63
CA ASP A 123 3.11 -3.95 8.07
C ASP A 123 1.88 -4.52 8.78
N PRO A 124 1.86 -5.83 9.08
CA PRO A 124 0.72 -6.50 9.71
C PRO A 124 0.78 -6.36 11.24
N SER A 125 0.91 -5.15 11.74
CA SER A 125 0.73 -4.85 13.16
C SER A 125 -0.75 -4.93 13.55
N LEU A 126 -1.01 -5.24 14.82
CA LEU A 126 -2.37 -5.47 15.30
C LEU A 126 -3.10 -4.14 15.54
N GLU A 127 -2.36 -3.14 16.00
CA GLU A 127 -2.83 -1.84 16.42
C GLU A 127 -3.62 -1.12 15.30
N PRO A 128 -3.11 -1.01 14.06
CA PRO A 128 -3.86 -0.36 12.98
C PRO A 128 -5.12 -1.13 12.56
N VAL A 129 -5.10 -2.46 12.71
CA VAL A 129 -6.27 -3.31 12.42
C VAL A 129 -7.36 -3.09 13.48
N VAL A 130 -6.98 -3.07 14.75
CA VAL A 130 -7.87 -2.78 15.87
C VAL A 130 -8.48 -1.39 15.77
N GLU A 131 -7.68 -0.36 15.47
CA GLU A 131 -8.16 1.01 15.28
C GLU A 131 -9.22 1.10 14.17
N ARG A 132 -8.99 0.39 13.06
CA ARG A 132 -9.98 0.30 11.98
C ARG A 132 -11.23 -0.43 12.44
N LEU A 133 -11.10 -1.56 13.12
CA LEU A 133 -12.24 -2.34 13.63
C LEU A 133 -13.10 -1.53 14.60
N ALA A 134 -12.49 -0.75 15.48
CA ALA A 134 -13.18 0.12 16.44
C ALA A 134 -13.95 1.28 15.78
N ALA A 135 -13.56 1.68 14.57
CA ALA A 135 -14.25 2.72 13.80
C ALA A 135 -15.41 2.18 12.94
N LEU A 136 -15.63 0.85 12.91
CA LEU A 136 -16.67 0.23 12.10
C LEU A 136 -17.94 0.00 12.93
N PRO A 137 -19.14 0.21 12.36
CA PRO A 137 -20.40 -0.19 12.99
C PRO A 137 -20.59 -1.71 12.88
N LEU A 138 -19.79 -2.45 13.64
CA LEU A 138 -19.68 -3.91 13.55
C LEU A 138 -21.01 -4.63 13.80
N GLU A 139 -21.95 -4.01 14.52
CA GLU A 139 -23.30 -4.48 14.80
C GLU A 139 -24.17 -4.66 13.56
N GLU A 140 -23.83 -3.99 12.44
CA GLU A 140 -24.54 -4.12 11.17
C GLU A 140 -24.09 -5.31 10.32
N PHE A 141 -23.04 -6.00 10.76
CA PHE A 141 -22.35 -7.07 10.04
C PHE A 141 -22.34 -8.39 10.82
N ALA A 142 -22.30 -9.51 10.10
CA ALA A 142 -22.10 -10.82 10.70
C ALA A 142 -20.67 -10.99 11.26
N GLY A 143 -19.74 -10.15 10.80
CA GLY A 143 -18.37 -10.13 11.24
C GLY A 143 -17.49 -9.30 10.32
N VAL A 144 -16.20 -9.63 10.27
CA VAL A 144 -15.21 -8.90 9.47
C VAL A 144 -14.44 -9.84 8.56
N VAL A 145 -13.90 -9.29 7.48
CA VAL A 145 -13.01 -10.00 6.58
C VAL A 145 -11.68 -9.25 6.50
N LEU A 146 -10.61 -9.93 6.86
CA LEU A 146 -9.25 -9.45 6.70
C LEU A 146 -8.76 -9.81 5.30
N ARG A 147 -8.21 -8.84 4.56
CA ARG A 147 -7.75 -9.04 3.19
C ARG A 147 -6.31 -8.60 3.01
N SER A 148 -5.55 -9.35 2.21
CA SER A 148 -4.20 -8.97 1.79
C SER A 148 -3.89 -9.55 0.41
N PRO A 149 -2.83 -9.09 -0.27
CA PRO A 149 -2.20 -9.86 -1.33
C PRO A 149 -1.88 -11.30 -0.86
N GLY A 150 -1.80 -12.23 -1.80
CA GLY A 150 -1.64 -13.66 -1.52
C GLY A 150 -0.39 -13.99 -0.71
N GLU A 151 0.70 -13.24 -0.91
CA GLU A 151 1.93 -13.32 -0.12
C GLU A 151 1.75 -12.93 1.36
N GLY A 152 0.75 -12.09 1.66
CA GLY A 152 0.38 -11.65 3.00
C GLY A 152 -0.47 -12.64 3.80
N ALA A 153 -0.84 -13.79 3.24
CA ALA A 153 -1.74 -14.76 3.88
C ALA A 153 -1.29 -15.19 5.28
N SER A 154 0.02 -15.42 5.46
CA SER A 154 0.58 -15.81 6.75
C SER A 154 0.46 -14.71 7.81
N ALA A 155 0.58 -13.45 7.39
CA ALA A 155 0.42 -12.30 8.27
C ALA A 155 -1.04 -12.13 8.72
N VAL A 156 -1.98 -12.24 7.76
CA VAL A 156 -3.41 -12.22 8.04
C VAL A 156 -3.82 -13.34 8.99
N GLN A 157 -3.28 -14.55 8.82
CA GLN A 157 -3.55 -15.67 9.71
C GLN A 157 -3.15 -15.38 11.16
N ARG A 158 -1.94 -14.84 11.37
CA ARG A 158 -1.44 -14.46 12.70
C ARG A 158 -2.28 -13.35 13.35
N LEU A 159 -2.65 -12.33 12.58
CA LEU A 159 -3.54 -11.27 13.05
C LEU A 159 -4.91 -11.83 13.46
N ALA A 160 -5.47 -12.70 12.63
CA ALA A 160 -6.73 -13.36 12.92
C ALA A 160 -6.64 -14.28 14.15
N ASP A 161 -5.52 -14.97 14.37
CA ASP A 161 -5.31 -15.74 15.61
C ASP A 161 -5.34 -14.82 16.84
N ARG A 162 -4.60 -13.70 16.79
CA ARG A 162 -4.57 -12.70 17.88
C ARG A 162 -5.94 -12.07 18.13
N LEU A 163 -6.69 -11.73 17.09
CA LEU A 163 -8.05 -11.18 17.22
C LEU A 163 -9.07 -12.19 17.77
N CYS A 164 -8.77 -13.48 17.69
CA CYS A 164 -9.58 -14.54 18.29
C CYS A 164 -9.16 -14.85 19.74
N GLU A 165 -8.08 -14.27 20.25
CA GLU A 165 -7.65 -14.47 21.63
C GLU A 165 -8.63 -13.79 22.60
N PRO A 166 -9.07 -14.48 23.69
CA PRO A 166 -10.03 -13.89 24.62
C PRO A 166 -9.57 -12.59 25.28
N SER A 167 -8.25 -12.45 25.50
CA SER A 167 -7.61 -11.28 26.09
C SER A 167 -7.70 -10.04 25.20
N ILE A 168 -7.91 -10.20 23.89
CA ILE A 168 -7.89 -9.07 22.97
C ILE A 168 -9.03 -8.09 23.25
N THR A 169 -10.21 -8.60 23.61
CA THR A 169 -11.38 -7.80 23.98
C THR A 169 -11.07 -6.86 25.14
N ASP A 170 -10.32 -7.33 26.13
CA ASP A 170 -9.96 -6.58 27.33
C ASP A 170 -8.83 -5.58 27.05
N GLU A 171 -7.91 -5.91 26.14
CA GLU A 171 -6.75 -5.08 25.80
C GLU A 171 -7.06 -3.97 24.79
N THR A 172 -8.05 -4.18 23.92
CA THR A 172 -8.28 -3.32 22.74
C THR A 172 -9.62 -2.57 22.75
N GLY A 173 -10.53 -2.91 23.66
CA GLY A 173 -11.85 -2.28 23.75
C GLY A 173 -12.82 -2.66 22.62
N LEU A 174 -12.52 -3.71 21.85
CA LEU A 174 -13.42 -4.20 20.80
C LEU A 174 -14.71 -4.76 21.40
N GLU A 175 -15.85 -4.40 20.81
CA GLU A 175 -17.17 -4.85 21.25
C GLU A 175 -17.45 -6.28 20.77
N GLY A 176 -16.82 -7.26 21.39
CA GLY A 176 -17.12 -8.68 21.20
C GLY A 176 -15.98 -9.51 20.65
N ARG A 177 -16.15 -10.84 20.71
CA ARG A 177 -15.13 -11.80 20.32
C ARG A 177 -15.30 -12.19 18.87
N PHE A 178 -14.18 -12.51 18.23
CA PHE A 178 -14.15 -13.03 16.88
C PHE A 178 -13.79 -14.52 16.89
N ARG A 179 -14.31 -15.24 15.90
CA ARG A 179 -13.93 -16.61 15.60
C ARG A 179 -13.64 -16.75 14.11
N LYS A 180 -12.54 -17.44 13.77
CA LYS A 180 -12.25 -17.82 12.38
C LYS A 180 -13.40 -18.65 11.81
N GLU A 181 -14.02 -18.16 10.75
CA GLU A 181 -15.07 -18.86 10.04
C GLU A 181 -14.47 -19.62 8.85
N ALA A 182 -13.79 -18.92 7.96
CA ALA A 182 -13.27 -19.50 6.73
C ALA A 182 -12.27 -18.59 6.03
N THR A 183 -11.53 -19.17 5.08
CA THR A 183 -10.63 -18.44 4.18
C THR A 183 -11.10 -18.54 2.75
N ASP A 184 -10.62 -17.64 1.91
CA ASP A 184 -10.80 -17.66 0.46
C ASP A 184 -9.54 -17.10 -0.21
N VAL A 185 -9.24 -17.57 -1.42
CA VAL A 185 -8.17 -17.03 -2.26
C VAL A 185 -8.78 -16.76 -3.62
N VAL A 186 -8.82 -15.49 -3.99
CA VAL A 186 -9.44 -15.04 -5.23
C VAL A 186 -8.40 -14.36 -6.10
N GLY A 187 -8.53 -14.45 -7.41
CA GLY A 187 -7.58 -13.87 -8.35
C GLY A 187 -7.52 -14.69 -9.62
N ALA A 188 -7.38 -14.02 -10.76
CA ALA A 188 -7.30 -14.67 -12.06
C ALA A 188 -5.85 -15.07 -12.44
N ASP A 189 -4.86 -14.41 -11.83
CA ASP A 189 -3.44 -14.64 -12.05
C ASP A 189 -2.74 -15.02 -10.73
N LYS A 190 -1.73 -15.88 -10.80
CA LYS A 190 -0.90 -16.28 -9.65
C LYS A 190 -0.17 -15.12 -8.97
N ASN A 191 0.08 -14.04 -9.70
CA ASN A 191 0.73 -12.82 -9.21
C ASN A 191 -0.29 -11.78 -8.69
N ASP A 192 -1.58 -12.05 -8.86
CA ASP A 192 -2.69 -11.16 -8.49
C ASP A 192 -3.73 -11.93 -7.68
N LEU A 193 -3.24 -12.70 -6.71
CA LEU A 193 -4.08 -13.41 -5.75
C LEU A 193 -4.32 -12.50 -4.54
N GLU A 194 -5.57 -12.41 -4.10
CA GLU A 194 -5.98 -11.81 -2.84
C GLU A 194 -6.41 -12.92 -1.88
N PHE A 195 -5.79 -12.92 -0.69
CA PHE A 195 -6.15 -13.77 0.42
C PHE A 195 -7.20 -13.06 1.29
N ARG A 196 -8.28 -13.79 1.61
CA ARG A 196 -9.38 -13.31 2.45
C ARG A 196 -9.59 -14.25 3.63
N LEU A 197 -9.70 -13.71 4.84
CA LEU A 197 -10.02 -14.46 6.04
C LEU A 197 -11.23 -13.86 6.74
N PHE A 198 -12.31 -14.64 6.80
CA PHE A 198 -13.58 -14.27 7.41
C PHE A 198 -13.58 -14.62 8.90
N LEU A 199 -13.90 -13.63 9.72
CA LEU A 199 -14.07 -13.71 11.16
C LEU A 199 -15.54 -13.43 11.48
N GLU A 200 -16.20 -14.36 12.16
CA GLU A 200 -17.57 -14.21 12.66
C GLU A 200 -17.54 -13.67 14.10
N ARG A 201 -18.50 -12.81 14.44
CA ARG A 201 -18.67 -12.33 15.83
C ARG A 201 -19.40 -13.38 16.67
N THR A 202 -19.00 -13.52 17.93
CA THR A 202 -19.59 -14.46 18.90
C THR A 202 -20.01 -13.78 20.18
#